data_AF-A0A535SKA8-F1
#
_entry.id   AF-A0A535SKA8-F1
#
_cell.length_a   1.000
_cell.length_b   1.000
_cell.length_c   1.000
_cell.angle_alpha   90.00
_cell.angle_beta   90.00
_cell.angle_gamma   90.00
#
_symmetry.space_group_name_H-M   'P 1'
#
loop_
_entity.id
_entity.type
_entity.pdbx_description
1 polymer ?
#
loop_
_entity_poly.entity_id
_entity_poly.type
_entity_poly.pdbx_seq_one_letter_code
_entity_poly.pdbx_strand_id
1 'polypeptide(L)'
;MSLHQLSIGTGMHHQLPGEGERGKADSTMNGQFTGSAPAGARHKPQQGDTRLHGKRLILARTACLVAGILSFGVFVASVPATYEALLSLLCTGPLCKHPTQASVQFVQQLQALGLSVQAYAIYYMMLNIVFVCAYFVVAIVLFWRRSDDWMALFAAFFLMTFAITFSSDTLEATPYWLFQFVIFLGAVSIVVFFYLFPTGRFVPRWTRWLSIAAILYWGLKYFWPPLPFNPYMNLVFSSTGFLVFVGFMVVAQVYRYLHVSNGVQRQQTKWVVFGMSIAVGGYIVFASFFAIFFPSASHSPLAAILLNTVNHLLLLLIPISIAFAILRSRLWDIDIIINRTLVYSSLTAILAVIYFASVIALQSLLSVFTGQLSAGTQTPVVIVASTLGIAALFQPLRRRLQTIIDRRFYRSRYDAARTLAAFSASLRNEVDLNQLREQLLAVVQETMQPAHVSLWLRPPEQSGQRHTRLLPRIDEEESVAP
;
A
#
# COMPACT_ATOMS: atom_id res chain seq x y z
N MET A 1 28.86 67.74 3.90
CA MET A 1 28.74 66.96 5.15
C MET A 1 29.87 65.91 5.13
N SER A 2 31.11 66.23 5.51
CA SER A 2 31.65 66.36 6.90
C SER A 2 31.51 65.02 7.65
N LEU A 3 32.51 64.24 8.10
CA LEU A 3 33.94 64.39 8.45
C LEU A 3 34.69 63.03 8.19
N HIS A 4 35.94 62.96 7.71
CA HIS A 4 37.26 63.11 8.41
C HIS A 4 37.54 62.01 9.48
N GLN A 5 38.47 61.06 9.25
CA GLN A 5 39.94 61.00 9.62
C GLN A 5 40.16 59.91 10.72
N LEU A 6 41.21 59.08 10.86
CA LEU A 6 42.69 59.24 10.87
C LEU A 6 43.39 57.84 10.75
N SER A 7 44.50 57.69 9.99
CA SER A 7 45.94 57.55 10.39
C SER A 7 46.37 56.18 10.97
N ILE A 8 47.21 55.33 10.34
CA ILE A 8 48.68 55.35 10.02
C ILE A 8 49.63 55.22 11.25
N GLY A 9 50.57 54.24 11.17
CA GLY A 9 51.81 54.10 11.96
C GLY A 9 52.16 52.62 12.29
N THR A 10 52.91 51.83 11.51
CA THR A 10 54.36 51.77 11.17
C THR A 10 55.29 51.33 12.33
N GLY A 11 56.16 50.32 12.09
CA GLY A 11 57.51 50.28 12.67
C GLY A 11 58.03 48.94 13.24
N MET A 12 58.99 48.32 12.54
CA MET A 12 59.85 47.18 12.95
C MET A 12 60.99 47.59 13.91
N HIS A 13 61.52 46.66 14.74
CA HIS A 13 62.94 46.19 14.71
C HIS A 13 63.34 45.28 15.91
N HIS A 14 64.12 44.21 15.57
CA HIS A 14 65.24 43.55 16.30
C HIS A 14 65.06 43.02 17.75
N GLN A 15 65.69 41.94 18.26
CA GLN A 15 66.91 41.16 17.92
C GLN A 15 66.92 39.82 18.72
N LEU A 16 67.59 38.78 18.20
CA LEU A 16 68.02 37.51 18.85
C LEU A 16 69.24 37.76 19.81
N PRO A 17 69.67 36.86 20.74
CA PRO A 17 70.22 35.48 20.52
C PRO A 17 69.83 34.48 21.65
N GLY A 18 70.22 33.19 21.77
CA GLY A 18 71.13 32.25 21.12
C GLY A 18 71.41 31.08 22.10
N GLU A 19 71.83 29.90 21.57
CA GLU A 19 72.50 28.74 22.23
C GLU A 19 71.70 27.91 23.26
N GLY A 20 71.79 26.58 23.44
CA GLY A 20 72.62 25.43 23.01
C GLY A 20 72.20 24.30 24.01
N GLU A 21 71.94 23.03 23.69
CA GLU A 21 72.86 21.90 23.48
C GLU A 21 71.99 20.62 23.41
N ARG A 22 72.11 19.79 22.37
CA ARG A 22 72.62 18.40 22.39
C ARG A 22 72.24 17.51 23.59
N GLY A 23 71.57 16.39 23.29
CA GLY A 23 72.04 15.09 23.77
C GLY A 23 70.99 14.05 24.17
N LYS A 24 71.02 12.94 23.41
CA LYS A 24 71.04 11.56 23.91
C LYS A 24 69.72 10.77 23.88
N ALA A 25 69.68 9.86 22.91
CA ALA A 25 68.90 8.64 22.94
C ALA A 25 69.34 7.77 24.12
N ASP A 26 68.38 7.22 24.87
CA ASP A 26 68.58 5.97 25.58
C ASP A 26 67.31 5.13 25.54
N SER A 27 67.51 3.88 25.15
CA SER A 27 66.53 2.82 25.10
C SER A 27 66.41 2.12 26.46
N THR A 28 65.29 1.40 26.64
CA THR A 28 65.00 0.37 27.67
C THR A 28 64.43 0.87 29.00
N MET A 29 63.13 0.67 29.22
CA MET A 29 62.60 -0.45 30.02
C MET A 29 61.10 -0.29 30.31
N ASN A 30 60.35 -1.37 30.05
CA ASN A 30 59.19 -1.90 30.78
C ASN A 30 58.28 -0.97 31.59
N GLY A 31 56.98 -1.01 31.27
CA GLY A 31 55.95 -0.72 32.26
C GLY A 31 54.56 -0.48 31.70
N GLN A 32 53.75 -1.54 31.63
CA GLN A 32 52.28 -1.50 31.70
C GLN A 32 51.52 -0.86 30.53
N PHE A 33 51.26 -1.70 29.52
CA PHE A 33 50.02 -1.59 28.72
C PHE A 33 48.82 -1.82 29.65
N THR A 34 48.24 -0.74 30.17
CA THR A 34 46.85 -0.77 30.62
C THR A 34 45.98 -0.71 29.37
N GLY A 35 45.37 -1.84 29.02
CA GLY A 35 44.40 -1.92 27.95
C GLY A 35 43.18 -1.06 28.28
N SER A 36 43.14 0.16 27.76
CA SER A 36 41.91 0.89 27.58
C SER A 36 41.14 0.25 26.42
N ALA A 37 40.33 -0.74 26.77
CA ALA A 37 39.31 -1.28 25.88
C ALA A 37 38.49 -0.10 25.30
N PRO A 38 38.26 -0.04 23.98
CA PRO A 38 37.39 0.98 23.43
C PRO A 38 36.02 0.80 24.06
N ALA A 39 35.52 1.88 24.67
CA ALA A 39 34.20 1.96 25.28
C ALA A 39 33.20 1.25 24.37
N GLY A 40 32.65 0.14 24.90
CA GLY A 40 31.78 -0.75 24.16
C GLY A 40 30.77 0.07 23.39
N ALA A 41 30.79 -0.09 22.07
CA ALA A 41 29.77 0.41 21.19
C ALA A 41 28.44 -0.06 21.78
N ARG A 42 27.75 0.85 22.49
CA ARG A 42 26.37 0.68 22.94
C ARG A 42 25.63 0.22 21.70
N HIS A 43 25.28 -1.05 21.65
CA HIS A 43 24.32 -1.56 20.70
C HIS A 43 23.11 -0.64 20.83
N LYS A 44 22.92 0.25 19.83
CA LYS A 44 21.63 0.91 19.65
C LYS A 44 20.61 -0.23 19.66
N PRO A 45 19.54 -0.18 20.47
CA PRO A 45 18.48 -1.18 20.41
C PRO A 45 17.83 -1.08 19.01
N GLN A 46 18.37 -1.85 18.07
CA GLN A 46 17.97 -1.87 16.65
C GLN A 46 17.01 -3.04 16.42
N GLN A 47 15.91 -3.07 17.16
CA GLN A 47 14.64 -3.69 16.80
C GLN A 47 13.65 -3.31 17.91
N GLY A 48 12.57 -2.62 17.55
CA GLY A 48 11.67 -1.97 18.50
C GLY A 48 11.18 -2.88 19.63
N ASP A 49 11.00 -2.30 20.81
CA ASP A 49 10.59 -2.89 22.09
C ASP A 49 9.22 -3.60 22.09
N THR A 50 8.88 -4.40 21.09
CA THR A 50 7.60 -5.11 21.00
C THR A 50 7.69 -6.58 21.41
N ARG A 51 8.90 -7.10 21.68
CA ARG A 51 9.08 -8.49 22.12
C ARG A 51 8.59 -8.70 23.55
N LEU A 52 7.64 -9.60 23.75
CA LEU A 52 7.18 -10.03 25.06
C LEU A 52 8.04 -11.16 25.60
N HIS A 53 8.30 -11.14 26.91
CA HIS A 53 9.01 -12.21 27.61
C HIS A 53 8.26 -12.61 28.88
N GLY A 54 8.44 -13.87 29.31
CA GLY A 54 7.91 -14.40 30.57
C GLY A 54 6.38 -14.41 30.65
N LYS A 55 5.83 -14.04 31.83
CA LYS A 55 4.39 -14.13 32.13
C LYS A 55 3.50 -13.32 31.18
N ARG A 56 3.98 -12.17 30.68
CA ARG A 56 3.22 -11.30 29.76
C ARG A 56 3.00 -11.96 28.40
N LEU A 57 3.96 -12.74 27.92
CA LEU A 57 3.85 -13.48 26.66
C LEU A 57 2.79 -14.57 26.76
N ILE A 58 2.78 -15.33 27.87
CA ILE A 58 1.80 -16.40 28.10
C ILE A 58 0.39 -15.81 28.18
N LEU A 59 0.22 -14.69 28.90
CA LEU A 59 -1.07 -14.01 29.01
C LEU A 59 -1.57 -13.51 27.64
N ALA A 60 -0.70 -12.89 26.84
CA ALA A 60 -1.05 -12.42 25.51
C ALA A 60 -1.42 -13.56 24.55
N ARG A 61 -0.66 -14.67 24.57
CA ARG A 61 -0.97 -15.86 23.77
C ARG A 61 -2.30 -16.48 24.19
N THR A 62 -2.54 -16.60 25.49
CA THR A 62 -3.78 -17.14 26.05
C THR A 62 -4.97 -16.27 25.65
N ALA A 63 -4.86 -14.94 25.80
CA ALA A 63 -5.91 -14.02 25.39
C ALA A 63 -6.22 -14.10 23.89
N CYS A 64 -5.18 -14.19 23.04
CA CYS A 64 -5.36 -14.34 21.59
C CYS A 64 -6.02 -15.69 21.23
N LEU A 65 -5.64 -16.79 21.89
CA LEU A 65 -6.24 -18.11 21.67
C LEU A 65 -7.70 -18.15 22.13
N VAL A 66 -8.00 -17.61 23.31
CA VAL A 66 -9.37 -17.51 23.83
C VAL A 66 -10.24 -16.68 22.87
N ALA A 67 -9.75 -15.52 22.41
CA ALA A 67 -10.48 -14.70 21.45
C ALA A 67 -10.71 -15.41 20.11
N GLY A 68 -9.72 -16.16 19.61
CA GLY A 68 -9.85 -16.95 18.39
C GLY A 68 -10.89 -18.07 18.53
N ILE A 69 -10.83 -18.84 19.62
CA ILE A 69 -11.81 -19.91 19.90
C ILE A 69 -13.21 -19.33 20.05
N LEU A 70 -13.35 -18.23 20.80
CA LEU A 70 -14.62 -17.54 21.00
C LEU A 70 -15.20 -17.04 19.68
N SER A 71 -14.38 -16.34 18.88
CA SER A 71 -14.82 -15.76 17.60
C SER A 71 -15.21 -16.86 16.60
N PHE A 72 -14.46 -17.95 16.55
CA PHE A 72 -14.77 -19.09 15.68
C PHE A 72 -16.03 -19.82 16.15
N GLY A 73 -16.19 -20.05 17.45
CA GLY A 73 -17.39 -20.69 18.01
C GLY A 73 -18.65 -19.87 17.74
N VAL A 74 -18.55 -18.55 17.94
CA VAL A 74 -19.63 -17.60 17.63
C VAL A 74 -19.96 -17.60 16.14
N PHE A 75 -18.95 -17.66 15.27
CA PHE A 75 -19.16 -17.77 13.82
C PHE A 75 -19.88 -19.06 13.43
N VAL A 76 -19.43 -20.21 13.93
CA VAL A 76 -20.06 -21.50 13.63
C VAL A 76 -21.51 -21.53 14.13
N ALA A 77 -21.77 -20.96 15.31
CA ALA A 77 -23.12 -20.84 15.87
C ALA A 77 -24.02 -19.87 15.09
N SER A 78 -23.47 -18.85 14.43
CA SER A 78 -24.26 -17.91 13.63
C SER A 78 -24.60 -18.42 12.24
N VAL A 79 -23.89 -19.42 11.70
CA VAL A 79 -24.14 -19.95 10.35
C VAL A 79 -25.58 -20.47 10.17
N PRO A 80 -26.14 -21.33 11.04
CA PRO A 80 -27.53 -21.79 10.89
C PRO A 80 -28.53 -20.65 11.02
N ALA A 81 -28.34 -19.78 12.02
CA ALA A 81 -29.24 -18.64 12.28
C ALA A 81 -29.25 -17.64 11.11
N THR A 82 -28.09 -17.37 10.51
CA THR A 82 -27.97 -16.51 9.32
C THR A 82 -28.58 -17.14 8.08
N TYR A 83 -28.47 -18.46 7.91
CA TYR A 83 -29.12 -19.19 6.83
C TYR A 83 -30.66 -19.14 6.95
N GLU A 84 -31.21 -19.42 8.13
CA GLU A 84 -32.65 -19.36 8.39
C GLU A 84 -33.21 -17.93 8.31
N ALA A 85 -32.48 -16.94 8.83
CA ALA A 85 -32.83 -15.54 8.69
C ALA A 85 -32.87 -15.09 7.23
N LEU A 86 -31.91 -15.54 6.41
CA LEU A 86 -31.88 -15.21 4.99
C LEU A 86 -33.03 -15.88 4.23
N LEU A 87 -33.36 -17.15 4.56
CA LEU A 87 -34.53 -17.80 3.98
C LEU A 87 -35.83 -17.09 4.35
N SER A 88 -36.03 -16.77 5.63
CA SER A 88 -37.25 -16.11 6.11
C SER A 88 -37.44 -14.71 5.53
N LEU A 89 -36.36 -13.96 5.32
CA LEU A 89 -36.40 -12.60 4.73
C LEU A 89 -36.67 -12.61 3.22
N LEU A 90 -36.33 -13.70 2.52
CA LEU A 90 -36.56 -13.88 1.08
C LEU A 90 -37.70 -14.86 0.74
N CYS A 91 -38.55 -15.23 1.71
CA CYS A 91 -39.69 -16.10 1.43
C CYS A 91 -40.88 -15.32 0.81
N THR A 92 -41.64 -16.00 -0.05
CA THR A 92 -42.86 -15.48 -0.72
C THR A 92 -44.15 -16.17 -0.24
N GLY A 93 -44.07 -16.93 0.86
CA GLY A 93 -45.21 -17.71 1.38
C GLY A 93 -46.07 -16.96 2.40
N PRO A 94 -47.28 -17.47 2.70
CA PRO A 94 -48.21 -16.87 3.67
C PRO A 94 -47.72 -16.91 5.14
N LEU A 95 -46.63 -17.63 5.43
CA LEU A 95 -45.99 -17.72 6.74
C LEU A 95 -44.84 -16.70 6.93
N CYS A 96 -44.59 -15.82 5.97
CA CYS A 96 -43.55 -14.79 6.07
C CYS A 96 -43.92 -13.68 7.06
N LYS A 97 -43.03 -13.39 8.01
CA LYS A 97 -43.13 -12.20 8.85
C LYS A 97 -42.67 -10.98 8.05
N HIS A 98 -43.63 -10.13 7.66
CA HIS A 98 -43.43 -8.81 7.02
C HIS A 98 -42.53 -8.78 5.77
N PRO A 99 -42.92 -9.42 4.64
CA PRO A 99 -42.21 -9.24 3.38
C PRO A 99 -42.24 -7.78 2.95
N THR A 100 -41.07 -7.20 2.72
CA THR A 100 -40.97 -5.84 2.15
C THR A 100 -41.20 -5.90 0.64
N GLN A 101 -41.75 -4.85 0.04
CA GLN A 101 -41.95 -4.80 -1.42
C GLN A 101 -40.64 -5.06 -2.20
N ALA A 102 -39.51 -4.60 -1.66
CA ALA A 102 -38.19 -4.84 -2.22
C ALA A 102 -37.79 -6.33 -2.20
N SER A 103 -38.06 -7.04 -1.10
CA SER A 103 -37.76 -8.49 -1.00
C SER A 103 -38.58 -9.33 -2.00
N VAL A 104 -39.85 -8.97 -2.22
CA VAL A 104 -40.71 -9.67 -3.19
C VAL A 104 -40.20 -9.46 -4.62
N GLN A 105 -39.86 -8.22 -4.99
CA GLN A 105 -39.29 -7.91 -6.31
C GLN A 105 -37.94 -8.63 -6.53
N PHE A 106 -37.09 -8.67 -5.51
CA PHE A 106 -35.82 -9.37 -5.57
C PHE A 106 -35.99 -10.86 -5.86
N VAL A 107 -36.92 -11.54 -5.15
CA VAL A 107 -37.19 -12.97 -5.36
C VAL A 107 -37.77 -13.24 -6.74
N GLN A 108 -38.69 -12.39 -7.22
CA GLN A 108 -39.25 -12.52 -8.57
C GLN A 108 -38.16 -12.40 -9.65
N GLN A 109 -37.26 -11.43 -9.52
CA GLN A 109 -36.13 -11.26 -10.44
C GLN A 109 -35.14 -12.43 -10.36
N LEU A 110 -34.91 -12.97 -9.17
CA LEU A 110 -34.03 -14.12 -8.95
C LEU A 110 -34.61 -15.37 -9.62
N GLN A 111 -35.91 -15.61 -9.46
CA GLN A 111 -36.63 -16.72 -10.10
C GLN A 111 -36.70 -16.56 -11.62
N ALA A 112 -36.84 -15.34 -12.13
CA ALA A 112 -36.79 -15.08 -13.58
C ALA A 112 -35.44 -15.44 -14.21
N LEU A 113 -34.36 -15.46 -13.42
CA LEU A 113 -33.03 -15.91 -13.82
C LEU A 113 -32.83 -17.42 -13.67
N GLY A 114 -33.84 -18.16 -13.21
CA GLY A 114 -33.75 -19.59 -12.92
C GLY A 114 -33.00 -19.92 -11.63
N LEU A 115 -32.72 -18.93 -10.78
CA LEU A 115 -32.04 -19.12 -9.49
C LEU A 115 -33.06 -19.29 -8.36
N SER A 116 -32.86 -20.29 -7.52
CA SER A 116 -33.67 -20.47 -6.32
C SER A 116 -33.15 -19.61 -5.16
N VAL A 117 -34.06 -19.27 -4.23
CA VAL A 117 -33.69 -18.57 -2.99
C VAL A 117 -32.67 -19.37 -2.17
N GLN A 118 -32.81 -20.70 -2.17
CA GLN A 118 -31.85 -21.61 -1.53
C GLN A 118 -30.46 -21.54 -2.15
N ALA A 119 -30.37 -21.50 -3.49
CA ALA A 119 -29.08 -21.39 -4.19
C ALA A 119 -28.37 -20.07 -3.84
N TYR A 120 -29.12 -18.96 -3.81
CA TYR A 120 -28.60 -17.66 -3.37
C TYR A 120 -28.11 -17.69 -1.91
N ALA A 121 -28.89 -18.30 -1.01
CA ALA A 121 -28.52 -18.43 0.39
C ALA A 121 -27.25 -19.26 0.59
N ILE A 122 -27.12 -20.40 -0.10
CA ILE A 122 -25.92 -21.24 -0.08
C ILE A 122 -24.71 -20.46 -0.59
N TYR A 123 -24.85 -19.74 -1.72
CA TYR A 123 -23.79 -18.90 -2.26
C TYR A 123 -23.32 -17.86 -1.24
N TYR A 124 -24.24 -17.12 -0.63
CA TYR A 124 -23.91 -16.10 0.35
C TYR A 124 -23.16 -16.69 1.55
N MET A 125 -23.64 -17.82 2.08
CA MET A 125 -23.00 -18.50 3.20
C MET A 125 -21.62 -19.05 2.85
N MET A 126 -21.47 -19.68 1.69
CA MET A 126 -20.16 -20.17 1.23
C MET A 126 -19.16 -19.04 1.08
N LEU A 127 -19.57 -17.91 0.50
CA LEU A 127 -18.73 -16.73 0.36
C LEU A 127 -18.29 -16.20 1.74
N ASN A 128 -19.23 -16.08 2.69
CA ASN A 128 -18.93 -15.60 4.04
C ASN A 128 -18.01 -16.57 4.81
N ILE A 129 -18.26 -17.88 4.71
CA ILE A 129 -17.39 -18.92 5.31
C ILE A 129 -15.98 -18.84 4.76
N VAL A 130 -15.82 -18.81 3.43
CA VAL A 130 -14.49 -18.70 2.80
C VAL A 130 -13.78 -17.43 3.25
N PHE A 131 -14.50 -16.31 3.32
CA PHE A 131 -13.96 -15.03 3.78
C PHE A 131 -13.47 -15.08 5.23
N VAL A 132 -14.29 -15.55 6.16
CA VAL A 132 -13.92 -15.67 7.58
C VAL A 132 -12.77 -16.66 7.74
N CYS A 133 -12.81 -17.82 7.09
CA CYS A 133 -11.72 -18.79 7.11
C CYS A 133 -10.40 -18.17 6.62
N ALA A 134 -10.41 -17.38 5.55
CA ALA A 134 -9.21 -16.72 5.05
C ALA A 134 -8.62 -15.72 6.06
N TYR A 135 -9.47 -14.94 6.75
CA TYR A 135 -9.03 -14.06 7.85
C TYR A 135 -8.39 -14.85 9.00
N PHE A 136 -9.01 -15.95 9.42
CA PHE A 136 -8.50 -16.83 10.46
C PHE A 136 -7.18 -17.48 10.07
N VAL A 137 -7.04 -17.98 8.84
CA VAL A 137 -5.79 -18.56 8.34
C VAL A 137 -4.65 -17.54 8.44
N VAL A 138 -4.87 -16.30 7.99
CA VAL A 138 -3.85 -15.25 8.09
C VAL A 138 -3.51 -14.93 9.55
N ALA A 139 -4.51 -14.85 10.42
CA ALA A 139 -4.32 -14.60 11.85
C ALA A 139 -3.54 -15.73 12.54
N ILE A 140 -3.83 -17.00 12.21
CA ILE A 140 -3.11 -18.17 12.71
C ILE A 140 -1.65 -18.16 12.23
N VAL A 141 -1.42 -17.81 10.96
CA VAL A 141 -0.05 -17.68 10.42
C VAL A 141 0.74 -16.60 11.16
N LEU A 142 0.12 -15.45 11.46
CA LEU A 142 0.73 -14.38 12.25
C LEU A 142 1.05 -14.85 13.68
N PHE A 143 0.10 -15.51 14.33
CA PHE A 143 0.27 -16.08 15.66
C PHE A 143 1.43 -17.08 15.68
N TRP A 144 1.48 -18.02 14.72
CA TRP A 144 2.49 -19.07 14.71
C TRP A 144 3.90 -18.54 14.38
N ARG A 145 4.03 -17.64 13.39
CA ARG A 145 5.34 -17.14 12.95
C ARG A 145 5.92 -16.02 13.80
N ARG A 146 5.10 -15.25 14.52
CA ARG A 146 5.54 -14.04 15.26
C ARG A 146 4.89 -13.91 16.63
N SER A 147 4.62 -15.01 17.32
CA SER A 147 4.01 -14.99 18.67
C SER A 147 4.82 -14.23 19.73
N ASP A 148 6.11 -13.99 19.52
CA ASP A 148 6.95 -13.23 20.47
C ASP A 148 6.76 -11.71 20.34
N ASP A 149 6.17 -11.24 19.25
CA ASP A 149 5.89 -9.82 19.00
C ASP A 149 4.43 -9.49 19.38
N TRP A 150 4.25 -8.62 20.38
CA TRP A 150 2.91 -8.30 20.86
C TRP A 150 2.05 -7.61 19.80
N MET A 151 2.65 -6.84 18.88
CA MET A 151 1.92 -6.20 17.79
C MET A 151 1.39 -7.25 16.80
N ALA A 152 2.15 -8.32 16.56
CA ALA A 152 1.70 -9.42 15.72
C ALA A 152 0.56 -10.22 16.37
N LEU A 153 0.64 -10.47 17.69
CA LEU A 153 -0.46 -11.07 18.44
C LEU A 153 -1.72 -10.18 18.42
N PHE A 154 -1.56 -8.87 18.58
CA PHE A 154 -2.67 -7.94 18.51
C PHE A 154 -3.28 -7.87 17.10
N ALA A 155 -2.45 -7.92 16.05
CA ALA A 155 -2.93 -8.03 14.67
C ALA A 155 -3.71 -9.33 14.43
N ALA A 156 -3.25 -10.46 14.97
CA ALA A 156 -3.98 -11.72 14.89
C ALA A 156 -5.33 -11.65 15.62
N PHE A 157 -5.36 -11.10 16.84
CA PHE A 157 -6.59 -10.82 17.59
C PHE A 157 -7.57 -9.94 16.81
N PHE A 158 -7.06 -8.83 16.25
CA PHE A 158 -7.84 -7.93 15.40
C PHE A 158 -8.45 -8.67 14.21
N LEU A 159 -7.65 -9.44 13.46
CA LEU A 159 -8.15 -10.15 12.27
C LEU A 159 -9.20 -11.21 12.60
N MET A 160 -9.03 -11.95 13.70
CA MET A 160 -10.00 -12.98 14.13
C MET A 160 -11.34 -12.37 14.54
N THR A 161 -11.31 -11.26 15.29
CA THR A 161 -12.53 -10.61 15.81
C THR A 161 -13.21 -9.72 14.76
N PHE A 162 -12.43 -9.00 13.94
CA PHE A 162 -12.95 -8.08 12.92
C PHE A 162 -13.67 -8.78 11.77
N ALA A 163 -13.27 -10.01 11.42
CA ALA A 163 -13.94 -10.81 10.40
C ALA A 163 -15.43 -11.04 10.72
N ILE A 164 -15.77 -11.18 12.00
CA ILE A 164 -17.14 -11.41 12.48
C ILE A 164 -18.04 -10.20 12.25
N THR A 165 -17.50 -8.98 12.22
CA THR A 165 -18.25 -7.74 11.95
C THR A 165 -18.88 -7.73 10.54
N PHE A 166 -18.40 -8.56 9.61
CA PHE A 166 -18.96 -8.70 8.26
C PHE A 166 -19.93 -9.87 8.13
N SER A 167 -20.05 -10.73 9.14
CA SER A 167 -21.10 -11.73 9.22
C SER A 167 -22.37 -11.04 9.70
N SER A 168 -23.49 -11.29 9.03
CA SER A 168 -24.73 -10.51 9.14
C SER A 168 -25.24 -10.34 10.59
N ASP A 169 -25.76 -9.13 10.88
CA ASP A 169 -26.46 -8.74 12.09
C ASP A 169 -27.72 -9.59 12.30
N THR A 170 -27.56 -10.82 12.79
CA THR A 170 -28.73 -11.65 13.12
C THR A 170 -29.05 -11.50 14.59
N LEU A 171 -30.21 -10.89 14.85
CA LEU A 171 -30.84 -10.77 16.17
C LEU A 171 -31.16 -12.13 16.83
N GLU A 172 -30.91 -13.25 16.15
CA GLU A 172 -31.29 -14.59 16.59
C GLU A 172 -30.09 -15.53 16.88
N ALA A 173 -28.85 -15.06 16.76
CA ALA A 173 -27.69 -15.85 17.18
C ALA A 173 -27.75 -16.07 18.71
N THR A 174 -27.77 -17.32 19.17
CA THR A 174 -27.73 -17.66 20.61
C THR A 174 -26.32 -18.10 21.02
N PRO A 175 -25.68 -17.46 22.02
CA PRO A 175 -26.12 -16.31 22.82
C PRO A 175 -25.85 -14.96 22.12
N TYR A 176 -26.90 -14.14 21.98
CA TYR A 176 -26.83 -12.85 21.27
C TYR A 176 -25.82 -11.89 21.88
N TRP A 177 -25.75 -11.82 23.21
CA TRP A 177 -24.80 -10.96 23.93
C TRP A 177 -23.34 -11.31 23.62
N LEU A 178 -23.04 -12.60 23.37
CA LEU A 178 -21.69 -13.05 23.08
C LEU A 178 -21.28 -12.65 21.66
N PHE A 179 -22.20 -12.77 20.70
CA PHE A 179 -22.02 -12.28 19.33
C PHE A 179 -21.77 -10.76 19.33
N GLN A 180 -22.59 -10.00 20.05
CA GLN A 180 -22.42 -8.55 20.24
C GLN A 180 -21.07 -8.21 20.87
N PHE A 181 -20.62 -8.98 21.86
CA PHE A 181 -19.33 -8.77 22.49
C PHE A 181 -18.15 -9.00 21.54
N VAL A 182 -18.18 -10.06 20.72
CA VAL A 182 -17.12 -10.33 19.73
C VAL A 182 -17.09 -9.24 18.65
N ILE A 183 -18.23 -8.80 18.13
CA ILE A 183 -18.29 -7.71 17.16
C ILE A 183 -17.82 -6.39 17.79
N PHE A 184 -18.17 -6.11 19.04
CA PHE A 184 -17.66 -4.96 19.77
C PHE A 184 -16.13 -4.98 19.86
N LEU A 185 -15.53 -6.14 20.20
CA LEU A 185 -14.07 -6.30 20.22
C LEU A 185 -13.46 -6.12 18.81
N GLY A 186 -14.07 -6.71 17.78
CA GLY A 186 -13.65 -6.59 16.39
C GLY A 186 -13.69 -5.15 15.89
N ALA A 187 -14.76 -4.43 16.22
CA ALA A 187 -14.88 -3.02 15.96
C ALA A 187 -13.75 -2.28 16.71
N VAL A 188 -13.72 -2.27 18.05
CA VAL A 188 -12.74 -1.48 18.84
C VAL A 188 -11.30 -1.76 18.41
N SER A 189 -10.98 -3.03 18.11
CA SER A 189 -9.65 -3.43 17.70
C SER A 189 -9.19 -2.79 16.40
N ILE A 190 -10.07 -2.48 15.43
CA ILE A 190 -9.66 -1.77 14.20
C ILE A 190 -9.12 -0.37 14.53
N VAL A 191 -9.82 0.38 15.36
CA VAL A 191 -9.45 1.76 15.72
C VAL A 191 -8.13 1.73 16.49
N VAL A 192 -8.04 0.86 17.49
CA VAL A 192 -6.85 0.70 18.33
C VAL A 192 -5.66 0.20 17.50
N PHE A 193 -5.87 -0.69 16.53
CA PHE A 193 -4.83 -1.16 15.60
C PHE A 193 -4.22 -0.02 14.82
N PHE A 194 -5.03 0.85 14.21
CA PHE A 194 -4.49 2.00 13.48
C PHE A 194 -3.87 3.06 14.38
N TYR A 195 -4.15 3.13 15.68
CA TYR A 195 -3.43 4.04 16.58
C TYR A 195 -2.10 3.47 17.11
N LEU A 196 -1.97 2.14 17.16
CA LEU A 196 -0.78 1.46 17.66
C LEU A 196 0.19 1.03 16.55
N PHE A 197 -0.34 0.51 15.44
CA PHE A 197 0.44 -0.11 14.35
C PHE A 197 1.32 0.92 13.65
N PRO A 198 2.64 0.71 13.45
CA PRO A 198 3.35 -0.56 13.64
C PRO A 198 4.15 -0.70 14.94
N THR A 199 4.32 0.37 15.73
CA THR A 199 5.25 0.35 16.87
C THR A 199 4.66 -0.19 18.17
N GLY A 200 3.33 -0.26 18.28
CA GLY A 200 2.66 -0.63 19.53
C GLY A 200 2.64 0.50 20.55
N ARG A 201 2.77 1.76 20.12
CA ARG A 201 2.70 2.90 21.03
C ARG A 201 1.73 3.93 20.47
N PHE A 202 0.89 4.48 21.35
CA PHE A 202 -0.01 5.57 21.01
C PHE A 202 0.77 6.83 20.67
N VAL A 203 0.80 7.16 19.38
CA VAL A 203 1.47 8.35 18.86
C VAL A 203 0.57 8.99 17.80
N PRO A 204 0.09 10.23 18.01
CA PRO A 204 0.28 11.07 19.21
C PRO A 204 -0.35 10.51 20.50
N ARG A 205 0.09 10.97 21.68
CA ARG A 205 -0.41 10.47 22.98
C ARG A 205 -1.92 10.68 23.18
N TRP A 206 -2.50 11.71 22.56
CA TRP A 206 -3.94 11.99 22.65
C TRP A 206 -4.81 10.93 21.98
N THR A 207 -4.26 10.12 21.06
CA THR A 207 -4.99 8.99 20.44
C THR A 207 -5.42 7.92 21.45
N ARG A 208 -4.79 7.87 22.64
CA ARG A 208 -5.24 7.03 23.75
C ARG A 208 -6.64 7.43 24.22
N TRP A 209 -6.91 8.73 24.33
CA TRP A 209 -8.23 9.22 24.73
C TRP A 209 -9.27 8.98 23.65
N LEU A 210 -8.89 9.09 22.37
CA LEU A 210 -9.78 8.67 21.28
C LEU A 210 -10.09 7.18 21.29
N SER A 211 -9.13 6.34 21.68
CA SER A 211 -9.38 4.89 21.81
C SER A 211 -10.41 4.61 22.91
N ILE A 212 -10.34 5.34 24.03
CA ILE A 212 -11.33 5.27 25.10
C ILE A 212 -12.68 5.79 24.60
N ALA A 213 -12.70 6.90 23.85
CA ALA A 213 -13.92 7.42 23.24
C ALA A 213 -14.55 6.41 22.26
N ALA A 214 -13.75 5.68 21.46
CA ALA A 214 -14.22 4.63 20.56
C ALA A 214 -14.83 3.45 21.33
N ILE A 215 -14.19 3.04 22.43
CA ILE A 215 -14.72 2.01 23.34
C ILE A 215 -16.07 2.43 23.91
N LEU A 216 -16.21 3.67 24.38
CA LEU A 216 -17.47 4.18 24.90
C LEU A 216 -18.54 4.29 23.81
N TYR A 217 -18.18 4.80 22.63
CA TYR A 217 -19.08 4.98 21.50
C TYR A 217 -19.64 3.65 20.99
N TRP A 218 -18.80 2.64 20.79
CA TRP A 218 -19.25 1.30 20.38
C TRP A 218 -19.80 0.45 21.52
N GLY A 219 -19.39 0.69 22.75
CA GLY A 219 -20.01 0.07 23.92
C GLY A 219 -21.47 0.50 24.05
N LEU A 220 -21.74 1.80 23.86
CA LEU A 220 -23.10 2.35 23.85
C LEU A 220 -23.95 1.77 22.71
N LYS A 221 -23.35 1.56 21.52
CA LYS A 221 -23.99 0.88 20.38
C LYS A 221 -24.52 -0.50 20.73
N TYR A 222 -23.62 -1.37 21.21
CA TYR A 222 -23.86 -2.81 21.25
C TYR A 222 -24.50 -3.28 22.57
N PHE A 223 -24.28 -2.57 23.69
CA PHE A 223 -24.79 -2.97 25.00
C PHE A 223 -25.94 -2.11 25.54
N TRP A 224 -26.11 -0.88 25.02
CA TRP A 224 -27.21 0.01 25.41
C TRP A 224 -28.03 0.56 24.21
N PRO A 225 -28.58 -0.30 23.32
CA PRO A 225 -29.42 0.14 22.19
C PRO A 225 -30.60 1.06 22.56
N PRO A 226 -31.42 0.82 23.61
CA PRO A 226 -32.72 1.48 23.77
C PRO A 226 -32.65 2.93 24.29
N LEU A 227 -31.47 3.51 24.49
CA LEU A 227 -31.35 4.89 24.95
C LEU A 227 -31.74 5.87 23.83
N PRO A 228 -32.61 6.87 24.07
CA PRO A 228 -33.01 7.86 23.05
C PRO A 228 -31.85 8.74 22.58
N PHE A 229 -30.77 8.85 23.37
CA PHE A 229 -29.52 9.52 23.00
C PHE A 229 -28.49 8.57 22.39
N ASN A 230 -28.85 7.32 22.09
CA ASN A 230 -27.94 6.40 21.44
C ASN A 230 -27.63 6.96 20.03
N PRO A 231 -26.36 7.32 19.73
CA PRO A 231 -26.01 7.94 18.46
C PRO A 231 -26.28 7.03 17.25
N TYR A 232 -26.58 5.75 17.50
CA TYR A 232 -26.95 4.77 16.47
C TYR A 232 -28.42 4.73 16.11
N MET A 233 -29.30 5.30 16.92
CA MET A 233 -30.72 5.46 16.57
C MET A 233 -30.92 6.56 15.51
N ASN A 234 -29.93 7.42 15.32
CA ASN A 234 -29.93 8.46 14.31
C ASN A 234 -28.84 8.20 13.26
N LEU A 235 -29.25 7.97 12.02
CA LEU A 235 -28.35 7.65 10.91
C LEU A 235 -27.25 8.71 10.68
N VAL A 236 -27.57 9.99 10.89
CA VAL A 236 -26.62 11.10 10.73
C VAL A 236 -25.55 11.05 11.81
N PHE A 237 -25.94 10.88 13.08
CA PHE A 237 -24.98 10.75 14.18
C PHE A 237 -24.10 9.50 14.06
N SER A 238 -24.68 8.36 13.65
CA SER A 238 -23.96 7.11 13.41
C SER A 238 -22.90 7.27 12.31
N SER A 239 -23.31 7.80 11.16
CA SER A 239 -22.42 7.99 10.00
C SER A 239 -21.35 9.04 10.28
N THR A 240 -21.72 10.16 10.92
CA THR A 240 -20.79 11.23 11.27
C THR A 240 -19.78 10.75 12.30
N GLY A 241 -20.20 10.03 13.35
CA GLY A 241 -19.31 9.47 14.35
C GLY A 241 -18.28 8.52 13.74
N PHE A 242 -18.73 7.59 12.88
CA PHE A 242 -17.83 6.70 12.15
C PHE A 242 -16.80 7.46 11.29
N LEU A 243 -17.24 8.46 10.51
CA LEU A 243 -16.36 9.28 9.69
C LEU A 243 -15.35 10.08 10.51
N VAL A 244 -15.75 10.57 11.69
CA VAL A 244 -14.85 11.27 12.62
C VAL A 244 -13.74 10.34 13.11
N PHE A 245 -14.07 9.11 13.53
CA PHE A 245 -13.05 8.14 13.94
C PHE A 245 -12.09 7.79 12.80
N VAL A 246 -12.63 7.52 11.60
CA VAL A 246 -11.81 7.24 10.40
C VAL A 246 -10.91 8.43 10.07
N GLY A 247 -11.43 9.66 10.10
CA GLY A 247 -10.66 10.88 9.87
C GLY A 247 -9.49 11.02 10.85
N PHE A 248 -9.73 10.79 12.14
CA PHE A 248 -8.67 10.81 13.14
C PHE A 248 -7.66 9.67 12.98
N MET A 249 -8.08 8.48 12.52
CA MET A 249 -7.16 7.38 12.17
C MET A 249 -6.20 7.80 11.05
N VAL A 250 -6.72 8.45 10.00
CA VAL A 250 -5.90 8.98 8.90
C VAL A 250 -4.94 10.05 9.40
N VAL A 251 -5.42 11.03 10.17
CA VAL A 251 -4.58 12.10 10.73
C VAL A 251 -3.47 11.54 11.61
N ALA A 252 -3.77 10.57 12.47
CA ALA A 252 -2.77 9.94 13.34
C ALA A 252 -1.70 9.19 12.53
N GLN A 253 -2.11 8.43 11.50
CA GLN A 253 -1.17 7.70 10.63
C GLN A 253 -0.29 8.66 9.81
N VAL A 254 -0.86 9.73 9.25
CA VAL A 254 -0.12 10.76 8.51
C VAL A 254 0.88 11.47 9.42
N TYR A 255 0.44 11.94 10.59
CA TYR A 255 1.32 12.59 11.56
C TYR A 255 2.52 11.72 11.90
N ARG A 256 2.26 10.43 12.20
CA ARG A 256 3.31 9.52 12.61
C ARG A 256 4.23 9.14 11.46
N TYR A 257 3.71 8.99 10.25
CA TYR A 257 4.51 8.74 9.05
C TYR A 257 5.52 9.87 8.80
N LEU A 258 5.07 11.12 8.94
CA LEU A 258 5.88 12.32 8.72
C LEU A 258 6.92 12.54 9.83
N HIS A 259 6.51 12.49 11.10
CA HIS A 259 7.33 13.00 12.20
C HIS A 259 8.08 11.95 13.04
N VAL A 260 7.62 10.69 13.05
CA VAL A 260 8.09 9.70 14.05
C VAL A 260 8.61 8.40 13.45
N SER A 261 8.12 8.01 12.27
CA SER A 261 8.38 6.67 11.73
C SER A 261 9.78 6.49 11.15
N ASN A 262 10.47 5.42 11.57
CA ASN A 262 11.74 4.97 10.97
C ASN A 262 11.52 4.37 9.57
N GLY A 263 12.60 4.18 8.79
CA GLY A 263 12.52 3.62 7.41
C GLY A 263 11.70 2.33 7.30
N VAL A 264 11.94 1.35 8.18
CA VAL A 264 11.17 0.09 8.23
C VAL A 264 9.70 0.33 8.57
N GLN A 265 9.42 1.20 9.56
CA GLN A 265 8.05 1.49 10.00
C GLN A 265 7.24 2.19 8.90
N ARG A 266 7.89 3.09 8.15
CA ARG A 266 7.27 3.73 6.97
C ARG A 266 6.89 2.70 5.92
N GLN A 267 7.75 1.71 5.65
CA GLN A 267 7.44 0.62 4.72
C GLN A 267 6.26 -0.23 5.21
N GLN A 268 6.19 -0.54 6.51
CA GLN A 268 5.06 -1.28 7.10
C GLN A 268 3.73 -0.51 6.97
N THR A 269 3.74 0.80 7.28
CA THR A 269 2.57 1.66 7.09
C THR A 269 2.16 1.75 5.63
N LYS A 270 3.12 1.86 4.68
CA LYS A 270 2.84 1.89 3.25
C LYS A 270 2.09 0.64 2.78
N TRP A 271 2.52 -0.56 3.18
CA TRP A 271 1.83 -1.81 2.81
C TRP A 271 0.38 -1.86 3.30
N VAL A 272 0.15 -1.52 4.58
CA VAL A 272 -1.19 -1.55 5.17
C VAL A 272 -2.09 -0.47 4.55
N VAL A 273 -1.59 0.76 4.42
CA VAL A 273 -2.36 1.85 3.80
C VAL A 273 -2.66 1.52 2.35
N PHE A 274 -1.70 0.99 1.59
CA PHE A 274 -1.91 0.59 0.20
C PHE A 274 -2.98 -0.51 0.07
N GLY A 275 -2.91 -1.57 0.89
CA GLY A 275 -3.92 -2.63 0.91
C GLY A 275 -5.31 -2.12 1.28
N MET A 276 -5.40 -1.27 2.31
CA MET A 276 -6.66 -0.67 2.77
C MET A 276 -7.25 0.30 1.74
N SER A 277 -6.43 1.12 1.10
CA SER A 277 -6.86 2.04 0.05
C SER A 277 -7.41 1.30 -1.17
N ILE A 278 -6.79 0.18 -1.57
CA ILE A 278 -7.35 -0.66 -2.65
C ILE A 278 -8.63 -1.35 -2.19
N ALA A 279 -8.68 -1.89 -0.98
CA ALA A 279 -9.86 -2.57 -0.47
C ALA A 279 -11.09 -1.63 -0.44
N VAL A 280 -10.96 -0.50 0.26
CA VAL A 280 -12.06 0.46 0.46
C VAL A 280 -12.29 1.30 -0.79
N GLY A 281 -11.23 1.91 -1.35
CA GLY A 281 -11.33 2.77 -2.51
C GLY A 281 -11.73 2.00 -3.77
N GLY A 282 -11.21 0.78 -3.96
CA GLY A 282 -11.60 -0.09 -5.06
C GLY A 282 -13.08 -0.47 -5.00
N TYR A 283 -13.60 -0.78 -3.81
CA TYR A 283 -15.01 -1.12 -3.64
C TYR A 283 -15.90 0.10 -3.90
N ILE A 284 -15.57 1.26 -3.34
CA ILE A 284 -16.31 2.50 -3.57
C ILE A 284 -16.35 2.84 -5.07
N VAL A 285 -15.19 2.83 -5.74
CA VAL A 285 -15.12 3.11 -7.18
C VAL A 285 -15.94 2.09 -7.97
N PHE A 286 -15.81 0.80 -7.66
CA PHE A 286 -16.55 -0.25 -8.35
C PHE A 286 -18.07 -0.14 -8.14
N ALA A 287 -18.51 0.06 -6.90
CA ALA A 287 -19.91 0.20 -6.54
C ALA A 287 -20.52 1.48 -7.13
N SER A 288 -19.82 2.62 -7.04
CA SER A 288 -20.26 3.88 -7.66
C SER A 288 -20.32 3.78 -9.18
N PHE A 289 -19.31 3.17 -9.81
CA PHE A 289 -19.34 2.89 -11.24
C PHE A 289 -20.58 2.05 -11.59
N PHE A 290 -20.79 0.94 -10.90
CA PHE A 290 -21.93 0.07 -11.17
C PHE A 290 -23.27 0.80 -11.00
N ALA A 291 -23.42 1.61 -9.95
CA ALA A 291 -24.63 2.38 -9.68
C ALA A 291 -24.89 3.49 -10.73
N ILE A 292 -23.84 4.16 -11.23
CA ILE A 292 -23.97 5.25 -12.21
C ILE A 292 -24.25 4.71 -13.62
N PHE A 293 -23.58 3.63 -14.03
CA PHE A 293 -23.68 3.11 -15.41
C PHE A 293 -24.82 2.12 -15.58
N PHE A 294 -25.20 1.41 -14.52
CA PHE A 294 -26.24 0.40 -14.56
C PHE A 294 -27.29 0.64 -13.45
N PRO A 295 -27.95 1.81 -13.39
CA PRO A 295 -28.88 2.15 -12.31
C PRO A 295 -30.08 1.21 -12.22
N SER A 296 -30.59 0.70 -13.35
CA SER A 296 -31.69 -0.27 -13.35
C SER A 296 -31.23 -1.68 -12.95
N ALA A 297 -29.95 -2.01 -13.17
CA ALA A 297 -29.40 -3.32 -12.83
C ALA A 297 -28.70 -3.35 -11.46
N SER A 298 -28.36 -2.20 -10.87
CA SER A 298 -27.69 -2.08 -9.56
C SER A 298 -28.49 -2.71 -8.42
N HIS A 299 -29.82 -2.77 -8.57
CA HIS A 299 -30.73 -3.41 -7.63
C HIS A 299 -31.09 -4.86 -8.01
N SER A 300 -30.51 -5.41 -9.08
CA SER A 300 -30.79 -6.79 -9.51
C SER A 300 -30.07 -7.83 -8.63
N PRO A 301 -30.57 -9.07 -8.56
CA PRO A 301 -29.90 -10.16 -7.83
C PRO A 301 -28.49 -10.46 -8.34
N LEU A 302 -28.25 -10.36 -9.64
CA LEU A 302 -26.90 -10.55 -10.21
C LEU A 302 -25.93 -9.47 -9.75
N ALA A 303 -26.40 -8.21 -9.68
CA ALA A 303 -25.59 -7.13 -9.15
C ALA A 303 -25.29 -7.32 -7.66
N ALA A 304 -26.27 -7.79 -6.87
CA ALA A 304 -26.05 -8.11 -5.47
C ALA A 304 -24.99 -9.22 -5.31
N ILE A 305 -25.03 -10.28 -6.12
CA ILE A 305 -24.01 -11.34 -6.15
C ILE A 305 -22.63 -10.74 -6.49
N LEU A 306 -22.53 -9.97 -7.58
CA LEU A 306 -21.28 -9.40 -8.06
C LEU A 306 -20.67 -8.41 -7.06
N LEU A 307 -21.45 -7.43 -6.58
CA LEU A 307 -21.00 -6.43 -5.61
C LEU A 307 -20.57 -7.09 -4.31
N ASN A 308 -21.33 -8.09 -3.83
CA ASN A 308 -20.97 -8.80 -2.61
C ASN A 308 -19.69 -9.62 -2.77
N THR A 309 -19.53 -10.34 -3.89
CA THR A 309 -18.28 -11.07 -4.21
C THR A 309 -17.10 -10.12 -4.23
N VAL A 310 -17.20 -9.02 -4.99
CA VAL A 310 -16.11 -8.05 -5.13
C VAL A 310 -15.76 -7.40 -3.79
N ASN A 311 -16.76 -7.07 -2.96
CA ASN A 311 -16.53 -6.55 -1.62
C ASN A 311 -15.70 -7.53 -0.77
N HIS A 312 -16.11 -8.80 -0.68
CA HIS A 312 -15.40 -9.81 0.10
C HIS A 312 -13.97 -10.02 -0.41
N LEU A 313 -13.77 -10.09 -1.73
CA LEU A 313 -12.44 -10.22 -2.33
C LEU A 313 -11.55 -9.02 -2.02
N LEU A 314 -12.07 -7.80 -2.14
CA LEU A 314 -11.34 -6.58 -1.86
C LEU A 314 -10.98 -6.46 -0.39
N LEU A 315 -11.90 -6.83 0.51
CA LEU A 315 -11.65 -6.83 1.95
C LEU A 315 -10.59 -7.86 2.37
N LEU A 316 -10.34 -8.92 1.60
CA LEU A 316 -9.22 -9.85 1.86
C LEU A 316 -7.84 -9.21 1.67
N LEU A 317 -7.73 -8.07 0.97
CA LEU A 317 -6.46 -7.35 0.89
C LEU A 317 -5.99 -6.80 2.25
N ILE A 318 -6.92 -6.55 3.18
CA ILE A 318 -6.60 -6.05 4.52
C ILE A 318 -5.72 -7.05 5.29
N PRO A 319 -6.14 -8.30 5.57
CA PRO A 319 -5.32 -9.27 6.27
C PRO A 319 -4.02 -9.57 5.51
N ILE A 320 -4.08 -9.69 4.18
CA ILE A 320 -2.90 -9.97 3.35
C ILE A 320 -1.85 -8.87 3.50
N SER A 321 -2.27 -7.60 3.41
CA SER A 321 -1.36 -6.45 3.55
C SER A 321 -0.74 -6.33 4.95
N ILE A 322 -1.53 -6.59 5.99
CA ILE A 322 -1.06 -6.62 7.39
C ILE A 322 -0.07 -7.76 7.60
N ALA A 323 -0.39 -8.96 7.12
CA ALA A 323 0.50 -10.11 7.21
C ALA A 323 1.82 -9.86 6.50
N PHE A 324 1.77 -9.27 5.30
CA PHE A 324 2.96 -8.90 4.56
C PHE A 324 3.81 -7.86 5.31
N ALA A 325 3.18 -6.82 5.85
CA ALA A 325 3.84 -5.76 6.61
C ALA A 325 4.53 -6.27 7.89
N ILE A 326 3.90 -7.22 8.60
CA ILE A 326 4.42 -7.76 9.86
C ILE A 326 5.46 -8.86 9.62
N LEU A 327 5.15 -9.84 8.77
CA LEU A 327 6.00 -11.02 8.59
C LEU A 327 7.28 -10.70 7.82
N ARG A 328 7.18 -9.82 6.82
CA ARG A 328 8.24 -9.59 5.84
C ARG A 328 8.79 -8.16 5.96
N SER A 329 9.21 -7.82 7.18
CA SER A 329 9.69 -6.50 7.61
C SER A 329 11.01 -6.00 6.98
N ARG A 330 11.58 -6.70 5.98
CA ARG A 330 12.84 -6.35 5.30
C ARG A 330 12.72 -6.29 3.77
N LEU A 331 11.52 -6.20 3.22
CA LEU A 331 11.34 -6.32 1.78
C LEU A 331 11.36 -5.00 1.03
N TRP A 332 11.97 -5.11 -0.17
CA TRP A 332 11.75 -4.42 -1.44
C TRP A 332 11.04 -3.07 -1.37
N ASP A 333 11.63 -2.05 -2.04
CA ASP A 333 11.01 -0.74 -2.24
C ASP A 333 9.57 -0.87 -2.74
N ILE A 334 8.60 -0.87 -1.81
CA ILE A 334 7.18 -0.78 -2.16
C ILE A 334 6.93 0.51 -2.92
N ASP A 335 7.82 1.49 -2.75
CA ASP A 335 7.89 2.71 -3.52
C ASP A 335 7.83 2.43 -5.03
N ILE A 336 8.44 1.36 -5.53
CA ILE A 336 8.33 0.99 -6.95
C ILE A 336 6.91 0.55 -7.31
N ILE A 337 6.28 -0.28 -6.48
CA ILE A 337 4.92 -0.79 -6.71
C ILE A 337 3.93 0.37 -6.58
N ILE A 338 4.02 1.16 -5.51
CA ILE A 338 3.19 2.34 -5.27
C ILE A 338 3.35 3.33 -6.44
N ASN A 339 4.57 3.70 -6.82
CA ASN A 339 4.77 4.66 -7.91
C ASN A 339 4.19 4.13 -9.23
N ARG A 340 4.42 2.85 -9.57
CA ARG A 340 3.80 2.25 -10.77
C ARG A 340 2.28 2.27 -10.66
N THR A 341 1.72 1.81 -9.53
CA THR A 341 0.27 1.78 -9.34
C THR A 341 -0.35 3.16 -9.35
N LEU A 342 0.30 4.19 -8.79
CA LEU A 342 -0.16 5.59 -8.83
C LEU A 342 -0.10 6.15 -10.25
N VAL A 343 0.97 5.86 -11.02
CA VAL A 343 1.07 6.29 -12.43
C VAL A 343 -0.06 5.65 -13.24
N TYR A 344 -0.20 4.32 -13.17
CA TYR A 344 -1.23 3.61 -13.91
C TYR A 344 -2.64 3.97 -13.42
N SER A 345 -2.86 4.10 -12.12
CA SER A 345 -4.17 4.45 -11.56
C SER A 345 -4.56 5.89 -11.89
N SER A 346 -3.62 6.84 -11.85
CA SER A 346 -3.91 8.23 -12.24
C SER A 346 -4.18 8.34 -13.74
N LEU A 347 -3.41 7.66 -14.58
CA LEU A 347 -3.68 7.54 -16.02
C LEU A 347 -5.07 6.95 -16.28
N THR A 348 -5.41 5.83 -15.63
CA THR A 348 -6.72 5.19 -15.75
C THR A 348 -7.84 6.09 -15.22
N ALA A 349 -7.63 6.79 -14.10
CA ALA A 349 -8.62 7.70 -13.53
C ALA A 349 -8.88 8.90 -14.43
N ILE A 350 -7.83 9.52 -15.00
CA ILE A 350 -7.99 10.62 -15.97
C ILE A 350 -8.74 10.12 -17.20
N LEU A 351 -8.38 8.95 -17.73
CA LEU A 351 -9.08 8.37 -18.88
C LEU A 351 -10.56 8.10 -18.56
N ALA A 352 -10.85 7.58 -17.37
CA ALA A 352 -12.21 7.33 -16.91
C ALA A 352 -13.00 8.63 -16.73
N VAL A 353 -12.44 9.64 -16.08
CA VAL A 353 -13.06 10.97 -15.90
C VAL A 353 -13.40 11.58 -17.26
N ILE A 354 -12.48 11.53 -18.21
CA ILE A 354 -12.72 12.11 -19.53
C ILE A 354 -13.76 11.30 -20.31
N TYR A 355 -13.72 9.96 -20.20
CA TYR A 355 -14.78 9.11 -20.73
C TYR A 355 -16.15 9.50 -20.17
N PHE A 356 -16.26 9.61 -18.85
CA PHE A 356 -17.51 9.96 -18.17
C PHE A 356 -17.98 11.38 -18.50
N ALA A 357 -17.08 12.35 -18.48
CA ALA A 357 -17.38 13.72 -18.87
C ALA A 357 -17.87 13.80 -20.33
N SER A 358 -17.28 13.01 -21.24
CA SER A 358 -17.71 12.94 -22.64
C SER A 358 -19.09 12.31 -22.78
N VAL A 359 -19.35 11.20 -22.07
CA VAL A 359 -20.66 10.53 -22.05
C VAL A 359 -21.73 11.49 -21.53
N ILE A 360 -21.50 12.14 -20.39
CA ILE A 360 -22.43 13.08 -19.76
C ILE A 360 -22.66 14.29 -20.69
N ALA A 361 -21.59 14.90 -21.22
CA ALA A 361 -21.71 16.04 -22.12
C ALA A 361 -22.49 15.70 -23.38
N LEU A 362 -22.24 14.52 -23.99
CA LEU A 362 -22.96 14.10 -25.20
C LEU A 362 -24.41 13.76 -24.88
N GLN A 363 -24.70 13.09 -23.76
CA GLN A 363 -26.07 12.85 -23.30
C GLN A 363 -26.83 14.17 -23.06
N SER A 364 -26.21 15.13 -22.38
CA SER A 364 -26.81 16.45 -22.15
C SER A 364 -27.06 17.19 -23.46
N LEU A 365 -26.09 17.21 -24.36
CA LEU A 365 -26.22 17.87 -25.66
C LEU A 365 -27.33 17.23 -26.51
N LEU A 366 -27.36 15.90 -26.57
CA LEU A 366 -28.41 15.16 -27.25
C LEU A 366 -29.78 15.41 -26.62
N SER A 367 -29.90 15.41 -25.29
CA SER A 367 -31.17 15.69 -24.60
C SER A 367 -31.71 17.09 -24.92
N VAL A 368 -30.83 18.08 -25.11
CA VAL A 368 -31.20 19.44 -25.51
C VAL A 368 -31.66 19.47 -26.97
N PHE A 369 -30.94 18.80 -27.88
CA PHE A 369 -31.29 18.76 -29.31
C PHE A 369 -32.53 17.89 -29.60
N THR A 370 -32.72 16.76 -28.91
CA THR A 370 -33.91 15.90 -29.06
C THR A 370 -35.11 16.39 -28.25
N GLY A 371 -34.88 17.21 -27.22
CA GLY A 371 -35.93 17.86 -26.43
C GLY A 371 -36.83 18.81 -27.24
N GLN A 372 -36.38 19.27 -28.41
CA GLN A 372 -37.20 20.06 -29.34
C GLN A 372 -37.96 19.24 -30.40
N LEU A 373 -37.69 17.93 -30.53
CA LEU A 373 -38.24 17.08 -31.60
C LEU A 373 -39.09 15.89 -31.13
N SER A 374 -39.31 15.68 -29.83
CA SER A 374 -40.08 14.51 -29.37
C SER A 374 -40.87 14.76 -28.09
N ALA A 375 -42.04 15.40 -28.25
CA ALA A 375 -43.15 15.33 -27.30
C ALA A 375 -43.92 13.99 -27.37
N GLY A 376 -43.39 12.96 -28.06
CA GLY A 376 -44.01 11.64 -28.10
C GLY A 376 -43.07 10.62 -28.72
N THR A 377 -42.92 9.48 -28.05
CA THR A 377 -42.14 8.29 -28.45
C THR A 377 -40.62 8.34 -28.22
N GLN A 378 -40.21 7.89 -27.04
CA GLN A 378 -38.83 7.47 -26.73
C GLN A 378 -38.49 6.25 -27.60
N THR A 379 -37.93 6.45 -28.79
CA THR A 379 -37.52 5.35 -29.66
C THR A 379 -36.18 4.77 -29.16
N PRO A 380 -36.09 3.43 -28.93
CA PRO A 380 -34.84 2.75 -28.54
C PRO A 380 -33.67 3.05 -29.47
N VAL A 381 -33.97 3.40 -30.73
CA VAL A 381 -33.00 3.76 -31.77
C VAL A 381 -32.16 4.98 -31.39
N VAL A 382 -32.73 6.00 -30.73
CA VAL A 382 -31.99 7.20 -30.32
C VAL A 382 -30.98 6.85 -29.21
N ILE A 383 -31.37 5.97 -28.28
CA ILE A 383 -30.49 5.50 -27.20
C ILE A 383 -29.36 4.62 -27.77
N VAL A 384 -29.67 3.74 -28.72
CA VAL A 384 -28.67 2.87 -29.37
C VAL A 384 -27.72 3.69 -30.25
N ALA A 385 -28.22 4.62 -31.05
CA ALA A 385 -27.41 5.48 -31.91
C ALA A 385 -26.51 6.42 -31.12
N SER A 386 -27.01 6.98 -30.01
CA SER A 386 -26.20 7.80 -29.11
C SER A 386 -25.12 6.97 -28.41
N THR A 387 -25.43 5.76 -27.95
CA THR A 387 -24.45 4.85 -27.35
C THR A 387 -23.34 4.46 -28.34
N LEU A 388 -23.71 4.16 -29.59
CA LEU A 388 -22.76 3.86 -30.67
C LEU A 388 -21.89 5.09 -31.04
N GLY A 389 -22.49 6.28 -31.09
CA GLY A 389 -21.76 7.53 -31.34
C GLY A 389 -20.72 7.82 -30.26
N ILE A 390 -21.09 7.63 -28.99
CA ILE A 390 -20.16 7.75 -27.84
C ILE A 390 -19.00 6.77 -27.98
N ALA A 391 -19.28 5.51 -28.30
CA ALA A 391 -18.26 4.48 -28.45
C ALA A 391 -17.28 4.79 -29.60
N ALA A 392 -17.77 5.33 -30.72
CA ALA A 392 -16.95 5.69 -31.87
C ALA A 392 -16.00 6.88 -31.59
N LEU A 393 -16.49 7.91 -30.89
CA LEU A 393 -15.71 9.09 -30.50
C LEU A 393 -14.69 8.80 -29.39
N PHE A 394 -14.91 7.74 -28.60
CA PHE A 394 -14.04 7.37 -27.50
C PHE A 394 -12.66 6.86 -27.97
N GLN A 395 -12.61 6.05 -29.02
CA GLN A 395 -11.37 5.46 -29.55
C GLN A 395 -10.30 6.52 -29.91
N PRO A 396 -10.60 7.59 -30.67
CA PRO A 396 -9.62 8.63 -30.97
C PRO A 396 -9.26 9.50 -29.76
N LEU A 397 -10.21 9.79 -28.87
CA LEU A 397 -9.98 10.59 -27.66
C LEU A 397 -9.05 9.87 -26.69
N ARG A 398 -9.26 8.56 -26.47
CA ARG A 398 -8.41 7.70 -25.66
C ARG A 398 -6.96 7.72 -26.14
N ARG A 399 -6.74 7.57 -27.46
CA ARG A 399 -5.39 7.59 -28.03
C ARG A 399 -4.68 8.92 -27.77
N ARG A 400 -5.35 10.06 -27.98
CA ARG A 400 -4.76 11.38 -27.73
C ARG A 400 -4.40 11.60 -26.27
N LEU A 401 -5.26 11.16 -25.35
CA LEU A 401 -4.99 11.28 -23.91
C LEU A 401 -3.85 10.41 -23.45
N GLN A 402 -3.77 9.17 -23.95
CA GLN A 402 -2.61 8.30 -23.69
C GLN A 402 -1.32 8.97 -24.17
N THR A 403 -1.28 9.50 -25.39
CA THR A 403 -0.09 10.21 -25.90
C THR A 403 0.28 11.44 -25.05
N ILE A 404 -0.70 12.21 -24.57
CA ILE A 404 -0.44 13.40 -23.73
C ILE A 404 0.10 12.99 -22.36
N ILE A 405 -0.50 11.97 -21.74
CA ILE A 405 -0.10 11.51 -20.40
C ILE A 405 1.26 10.82 -20.47
N ASP A 406 1.49 9.95 -21.45
CA ASP A 406 2.79 9.31 -21.66
C ASP A 406 3.89 10.35 -21.89
N ARG A 407 3.60 11.40 -22.67
CA ARG A 407 4.55 12.50 -22.90
C ARG A 407 4.80 13.38 -21.67
N ARG A 408 3.81 13.52 -20.77
CA ARG A 408 3.93 14.37 -19.57
C ARG A 408 4.49 13.63 -18.36
N PHE A 409 4.18 12.34 -18.21
CA PHE A 409 4.53 11.52 -17.04
C PHE A 409 5.76 10.63 -17.26
N TYR A 410 5.98 10.12 -18.48
CA TYR A 410 7.14 9.29 -18.84
C TYR A 410 8.24 10.06 -19.58
N ARG A 411 8.26 11.40 -19.46
CA ARG A 411 9.28 12.25 -20.10
C ARG A 411 10.71 11.78 -19.81
N SER A 412 11.00 11.32 -18.59
CA SER A 412 12.35 10.87 -18.20
C SER A 412 12.78 9.51 -18.79
N ARG A 413 11.83 8.62 -19.14
CA ARG A 413 12.16 7.30 -19.74
C ARG A 413 12.22 7.36 -21.26
N TYR A 414 11.43 8.23 -21.88
CA TYR A 414 11.47 8.42 -23.33
C TYR A 414 12.76 9.12 -23.77
N ASP A 415 13.27 10.06 -22.96
CA ASP A 415 14.57 10.67 -23.21
C ASP A 415 15.69 9.64 -23.10
N ALA A 416 15.72 8.78 -22.07
CA ALA A 416 16.76 7.75 -21.93
C ALA A 416 16.77 6.70 -23.06
N ALA A 417 15.60 6.23 -23.53
CA ALA A 417 15.53 5.27 -24.62
C ALA A 417 15.84 5.90 -25.98
N ARG A 418 15.44 7.17 -26.19
CA ARG A 418 15.72 7.91 -27.42
C ARG A 418 17.16 8.38 -27.48
N THR A 419 17.78 8.74 -26.36
CA THR A 419 19.22 9.02 -26.29
C THR A 419 20.02 7.75 -26.50
N LEU A 420 19.62 6.60 -25.94
CA LEU A 420 20.29 5.32 -26.20
C LEU A 420 20.14 4.85 -27.65
N ALA A 421 18.97 5.05 -28.26
CA ALA A 421 18.73 4.69 -29.66
C ALA A 421 19.43 5.65 -30.63
N ALA A 422 19.46 6.95 -30.33
CA ALA A 422 20.24 7.93 -31.09
C ALA A 422 21.75 7.68 -30.95
N PHE A 423 22.22 7.34 -29.75
CA PHE A 423 23.60 6.95 -29.49
C PHE A 423 23.96 5.64 -30.20
N SER A 424 23.10 4.61 -30.14
CA SER A 424 23.28 3.36 -30.87
C SER A 424 23.24 3.55 -32.40
N ALA A 425 22.52 4.55 -32.91
CA ALA A 425 22.48 4.90 -34.32
C ALA A 425 23.74 5.67 -34.76
N SER A 426 24.22 6.61 -33.94
CA SER A 426 25.48 7.34 -34.18
C SER A 426 26.71 6.43 -34.06
N LEU A 427 26.73 5.49 -33.11
CA LEU A 427 27.80 4.49 -32.97
C LEU A 427 27.96 3.56 -34.17
N ARG A 428 26.91 3.40 -34.98
CA ARG A 428 26.93 2.53 -36.16
C ARG A 428 27.48 3.25 -37.40
N ASN A 429 27.58 4.60 -37.37
CA ASN A 429 27.95 5.42 -38.52
C ASN A 429 29.21 6.27 -38.33
N GLU A 430 29.63 6.62 -37.09
CA GLU A 430 30.88 7.36 -36.87
C GLU A 430 32.05 6.42 -36.53
N VAL A 431 32.90 6.14 -37.52
CA VAL A 431 34.16 5.41 -37.37
C VAL A 431 35.28 6.40 -37.02
N ASP A 432 35.18 7.06 -35.86
CA ASP A 432 36.29 7.84 -35.32
C ASP A 432 36.33 7.78 -33.78
N LEU A 433 37.32 7.06 -33.25
CA LEU A 433 37.49 6.74 -31.82
C LEU A 433 37.58 7.98 -30.93
N ASN A 434 37.99 9.12 -31.48
CA ASN A 434 38.12 10.39 -30.75
C ASN A 434 36.77 11.07 -30.52
N GLN A 435 35.87 11.11 -31.53
CA GLN A 435 34.53 11.69 -31.36
C GLN A 435 33.64 10.86 -30.43
N LEU A 436 33.82 9.54 -30.48
CA LEU A 436 33.09 8.57 -29.67
C LEU A 436 33.39 8.71 -28.17
N ARG A 437 34.64 9.05 -27.83
CA ARG A 437 35.07 9.38 -26.46
C ARG A 437 34.42 10.66 -25.96
N GLU A 438 34.39 11.72 -26.77
CA GLU A 438 33.81 13.00 -26.37
C GLU A 438 32.29 12.92 -26.20
N GLN A 439 31.58 12.24 -27.11
CA GLN A 439 30.14 12.01 -26.98
C GLN A 439 29.77 11.13 -25.79
N LEU A 440 30.53 10.08 -25.51
CA LEU A 440 30.27 9.21 -24.35
C LEU A 440 30.44 9.97 -23.04
N LEU A 441 31.48 10.81 -22.93
CA LEU A 441 31.68 11.67 -21.76
C LEU A 441 30.57 12.72 -21.65
N ALA A 442 30.15 13.36 -22.76
CA ALA A 442 29.07 14.34 -22.77
C ALA A 442 27.73 13.74 -22.33
N VAL A 443 27.35 12.56 -22.86
CA VAL A 443 26.11 11.87 -22.48
C VAL A 443 26.12 11.45 -21.02
N VAL A 444 27.26 10.95 -20.51
CA VAL A 444 27.39 10.59 -19.08
C VAL A 444 27.31 11.82 -18.19
N GLN A 445 27.93 12.93 -18.59
CA GLN A 445 27.90 14.19 -17.85
C GLN A 445 26.47 14.77 -17.80
N GLU A 446 25.76 14.75 -18.93
CA GLU A 446 24.40 15.30 -19.06
C GLU A 446 23.34 14.41 -18.39
N THR A 447 23.51 13.09 -18.45
CA THR A 447 22.54 12.14 -17.90
C THR A 447 22.71 11.93 -16.39
N MET A 448 23.95 11.93 -15.88
CA MET A 448 24.24 11.51 -14.51
C MET A 448 24.77 12.64 -13.61
N GLN A 449 25.13 13.81 -14.18
CA GLN A 449 25.76 14.96 -13.47
C GLN A 449 26.79 14.59 -12.38
N PRO A 450 27.77 13.72 -12.67
CA PRO A 450 28.79 13.35 -11.69
C PRO A 450 29.79 14.49 -11.44
N ALA A 451 30.35 14.54 -10.24
CA ALA A 451 31.38 15.52 -9.87
C ALA A 451 32.70 15.33 -10.65
N HIS A 452 33.03 14.11 -11.09
CA HIS A 452 34.17 13.80 -11.96
C HIS A 452 33.90 12.58 -12.84
N VAL A 453 34.41 12.59 -14.08
CA VAL A 453 34.39 11.45 -15.02
C VAL A 453 35.79 11.25 -15.61
N SER A 454 36.26 10.01 -15.68
CA SER A 454 37.49 9.66 -16.41
C SER A 454 37.27 8.40 -17.26
N LEU A 455 37.78 8.42 -18.49
CA LEU A 455 37.73 7.29 -19.44
C LEU A 455 39.15 6.81 -19.70
N TRP A 456 39.43 5.55 -19.37
CA TRP A 456 40.73 4.92 -19.55
C TRP A 456 40.66 3.95 -20.73
N LEU A 457 41.35 4.28 -21.83
CA LEU A 457 41.49 3.40 -22.98
C LEU A 457 42.84 2.70 -22.91
N ARG A 458 42.85 1.39 -23.15
CA ARG A 458 44.09 0.61 -23.25
C ARG A 458 44.84 1.04 -24.52
N PRO A 459 46.12 1.44 -24.44
CA PRO A 459 46.91 1.69 -25.64
C PRO A 459 46.92 0.41 -26.50
N PRO A 460 46.78 0.52 -27.83
CA PRO A 460 47.01 -0.64 -28.68
C PRO A 460 48.44 -1.12 -28.44
N GLU A 461 48.60 -2.41 -28.13
CA GLU A 461 49.93 -3.03 -28.07
C GLU A 461 50.59 -2.77 -29.43
N GLN A 462 51.65 -1.95 -29.43
CA GLN A 462 52.55 -1.89 -30.56
C GLN A 462 53.00 -3.33 -30.78
N SER A 463 52.64 -3.89 -31.94
CA SER A 463 53.16 -5.14 -32.46
C SER A 463 54.69 -5.03 -32.49
N GLY A 464 55.31 -5.36 -31.37
CA GLY A 464 56.75 -5.48 -31.24
C GLY A 464 57.20 -6.49 -32.28
N GLN A 465 58.17 -6.08 -33.09
CA GLN A 465 58.93 -6.96 -33.95
C GLN A 465 59.18 -8.27 -33.21
N ARG A 466 58.61 -9.35 -33.76
CA ARG A 466 58.87 -10.71 -33.32
C ARG A 466 60.32 -11.02 -33.73
N HIS A 467 61.29 -10.53 -32.96
CA HIS A 467 62.63 -11.09 -32.95
C HIS A 467 62.49 -12.48 -32.33
N THR A 468 62.28 -13.48 -33.19
CA THR A 468 62.52 -14.88 -32.88
C THR A 468 63.98 -15.01 -32.46
N ARG A 469 64.23 -14.91 -31.14
CA ARG A 469 65.46 -15.37 -30.53
C ARG A 469 65.45 -16.90 -30.68
N LEU A 470 66.17 -17.39 -31.69
CA LEU A 470 66.55 -18.79 -31.77
C LEU A 470 67.33 -19.13 -30.48
N LEU A 471 66.86 -20.17 -29.79
CA LEU A 471 67.55 -20.79 -28.66
C LEU A 471 68.95 -21.26 -29.10
N PRO A 472 69.96 -21.25 -28.20
CA PRO A 472 71.29 -21.73 -28.54
C PRO A 472 71.23 -23.23 -28.83
N ARG A 473 71.72 -23.61 -30.01
CA ARG A 473 71.91 -24.99 -30.42
C ARG A 473 73.15 -25.52 -29.71
N ILE A 474 72.98 -26.62 -28.99
CA ILE A 474 74.01 -27.35 -28.26
C ILE A 474 75.14 -27.73 -29.23
N ASP A 475 76.37 -27.49 -28.80
CA ASP A 475 77.62 -27.88 -29.48
C ASP A 475 77.72 -29.41 -29.56
N GLU A 476 77.97 -29.93 -30.77
CA GLU A 476 78.64 -31.22 -30.97
C GLU A 476 80.00 -30.93 -31.62
N GLU A 477 81.06 -31.09 -30.83
CA GLU A 477 82.43 -31.30 -31.30
C GLU A 477 82.55 -32.71 -31.90
N GLU A 478 83.06 -32.81 -33.13
CA GLU A 478 84.02 -33.84 -33.58
C GLU A 478 84.40 -33.52 -35.05
N SER A 479 85.54 -32.88 -35.31
CA SER A 479 86.90 -33.44 -35.47
C SER A 479 87.21 -34.05 -36.85
N VAL A 480 88.30 -33.52 -37.42
CA VAL A 480 89.27 -34.14 -38.36
C VAL A 480 89.03 -34.01 -39.88
N ALA A 481 89.85 -33.11 -40.46
CA ALA A 481 90.32 -33.03 -41.86
C ALA A 481 91.31 -34.19 -42.17
N PRO A 482 91.64 -34.55 -43.43
CA PRO A 482 92.03 -33.65 -44.52
C PRO A 482 91.22 -33.74 -45.81
#